data_AF-A0AAD5H5P4-F1
#
_entry.id   AF-A0AAD5H5P4-F1
#
_cell.length_a   1.000
_cell.length_b   1.000
_cell.length_c   1.000
_cell.angle_alpha   90.00
_cell.angle_beta   90.00
_cell.angle_gamma   90.00
#
_symmetry.space_group_name_H-M   'P 1'
#
loop_
_entity.id
_entity.type
_entity.pdbx_description
1 polymer ?
#
loop_
_entity_poly.entity_id
_entity_poly.type
_entity_poly.pdbx_seq_one_letter_code
_entity_poly.pdbx_strand_id
1 'polypeptide(L)'
;MPSGGDENAAAAAASEPALREKVLRRVLSSDVLNTVKAHLRARLYAELKGGRRQAGAPSSATPSLQQHVLNCLVAEQLAASGHKYALSVFMAESGSGGLPRLSRPDLLRLLGVLPGSQVHALLMQESSCSTPPCPAEGDGPGRTASTQHASLAEAMVAALGRLGGHVSTAAAACQTGDDAAGPSGMPTRDRAPSSQELAARLAAIEDEYRRRSTQQEAASAAALEERMAEFQRQCEARCAAQLAEQLTALGEGELAAVRAEEAERHATLLDGERAALAAAHQERLAALHRQEEELLERARRQHRELDGLREEHLRRMRAEEERLLAWKAESEARAAAAAATAQQQLQAAEGAAARAKADAEAGERRLVAALEQAQQREAAAMRAQAAADAEVRRVSQLQAQLAAALEEQGALRQQLAAAKAGHQAEQAELHQQVAALQREQGRLRQAAAATPPACLSAEEAGRLQAAVRRLVARADELQAEVEASRRREQLWKSSAAEAEKLLSKVGFAGQGHSSIRP
;
A
#
# COMPACT_ATOMS: atom_id res chain seq x y z
N MET A 1 -11.51 -58.87 -26.46
CA MET A 1 -11.22 -59.56 -25.20
C MET A 1 -9.87 -59.07 -24.69
N PRO A 2 -9.70 -58.79 -23.38
CA PRO A 2 -10.72 -58.72 -22.33
C PRO A 2 -11.34 -57.30 -22.23
N SER A 3 -12.17 -57.05 -21.21
CA SER A 3 -12.71 -55.72 -20.89
C SER A 3 -11.80 -54.97 -19.90
N GLY A 4 -11.44 -53.72 -20.23
CA GLY A 4 -10.68 -52.82 -19.34
C GLY A 4 -11.51 -51.66 -18.77
N GLY A 5 -12.84 -51.68 -18.95
CA GLY A 5 -13.72 -50.61 -18.49
C GLY A 5 -14.20 -50.79 -17.04
N ASP A 6 -14.32 -52.03 -16.59
CA ASP A 6 -15.06 -52.39 -15.37
C ASP A 6 -14.28 -52.05 -14.08
N GLU A 7 -12.94 -52.09 -14.11
CA GLU A 7 -12.09 -51.78 -12.94
C GLU A 7 -12.17 -50.30 -12.54
N ASN A 8 -12.24 -49.38 -13.51
CA ASN A 8 -12.45 -47.95 -13.22
C ASN A 8 -13.87 -47.67 -12.70
N ALA A 9 -14.88 -48.41 -13.16
CA ALA A 9 -16.23 -48.31 -12.62
C ALA A 9 -16.30 -48.83 -11.16
N ALA A 10 -15.61 -49.95 -10.87
CA ALA A 10 -15.50 -50.49 -9.51
C ALA A 10 -14.73 -49.53 -8.57
N ALA A 11 -13.64 -48.92 -9.03
CA ALA A 11 -12.88 -47.93 -8.27
C ALA A 11 -13.71 -46.67 -7.97
N ALA A 12 -14.50 -46.20 -8.95
CA ALA A 12 -15.44 -45.08 -8.74
C ALA A 12 -16.50 -45.43 -7.69
N ALA A 13 -17.14 -46.61 -7.80
CA ALA A 13 -18.14 -47.09 -6.84
C ALA A 13 -17.58 -47.24 -5.41
N ALA A 14 -16.33 -47.72 -5.26
CA ALA A 14 -15.64 -47.83 -3.97
C ALA A 14 -15.25 -46.46 -3.39
N SER A 15 -15.01 -45.44 -4.25
CA SER A 15 -14.71 -44.08 -3.80
C SER A 15 -15.93 -43.34 -3.23
N GLU A 16 -17.14 -43.69 -3.68
CA GLU A 16 -18.37 -43.00 -3.31
C GLU A 16 -18.70 -43.04 -1.80
N PRO A 17 -18.67 -44.20 -1.09
CA PRO A 17 -18.90 -44.21 0.36
C PRO A 17 -17.84 -43.40 1.12
N ALA A 18 -16.58 -43.43 0.69
CA ALA A 18 -15.50 -42.65 1.31
C ALA A 18 -15.66 -41.13 1.08
N LEU A 19 -16.19 -40.72 -0.08
CA LEU A 19 -16.58 -39.33 -0.35
C LEU A 19 -17.81 -38.93 0.48
N ARG A 20 -18.84 -39.77 0.54
CA ARG A 20 -20.03 -39.54 1.38
C ARG A 20 -19.67 -39.40 2.86
N GLU A 21 -18.77 -40.24 3.39
CA GLU A 21 -18.28 -40.13 4.78
C GLU A 21 -17.46 -38.84 5.00
N LYS A 22 -16.57 -38.48 4.07
CA LYS A 22 -15.81 -37.22 4.15
C LYS A 22 -16.69 -35.98 4.09
N VAL A 23 -17.73 -35.99 3.24
CA VAL A 23 -18.72 -34.91 3.16
C VAL A 23 -19.57 -34.86 4.43
N LEU A 24 -20.04 -36.00 4.95
CA LEU A 24 -20.74 -36.07 6.23
C LEU A 24 -19.87 -35.53 7.37
N ARG A 25 -18.61 -35.99 7.50
CA ARG A 25 -17.66 -35.46 8.50
C ARG A 25 -17.45 -33.95 8.35
N ARG A 26 -17.36 -33.42 7.12
CA ARG A 26 -17.18 -31.98 6.88
C ARG A 26 -18.43 -31.15 7.19
N VAL A 27 -19.63 -31.69 6.94
CA VAL A 27 -20.90 -31.06 7.35
C VAL A 27 -21.11 -31.15 8.86
N LEU A 28 -20.68 -32.26 9.48
CA LEU A 28 -20.70 -32.49 10.94
C LEU A 28 -19.71 -31.59 11.70
N SER A 29 -18.53 -31.29 11.12
CA SER A 29 -17.51 -30.43 11.74
C SER A 29 -17.65 -28.95 11.40
N SER A 30 -18.33 -28.61 10.30
CA SER A 30 -18.70 -27.23 9.99
C SER A 30 -19.90 -26.77 10.80
N ASP A 31 -19.98 -25.47 11.11
CA ASP A 31 -21.15 -24.84 11.73
C ASP A 31 -22.42 -24.86 10.86
N VAL A 32 -22.44 -25.54 9.71
CA VAL A 32 -23.67 -25.81 8.95
C VAL A 32 -24.69 -26.56 9.81
N LEU A 33 -24.29 -27.53 10.64
CA LEU A 33 -25.24 -28.14 11.57
C LEU A 33 -25.68 -27.22 12.71
N ASN A 34 -24.83 -26.29 13.16
CA ASN A 34 -25.18 -25.33 14.21
C ASN A 34 -26.11 -24.24 13.68
N THR A 35 -25.89 -23.76 12.46
CA THR A 35 -26.79 -22.83 11.76
C THR A 35 -28.11 -23.50 11.36
N VAL A 36 -28.12 -24.75 10.87
CA VAL A 36 -29.36 -25.51 10.63
C VAL A 36 -30.13 -25.77 11.93
N LYS A 37 -29.45 -26.14 13.04
CA LYS A 37 -30.09 -26.25 14.36
C LYS A 37 -30.59 -24.90 14.88
N ALA A 38 -29.88 -23.80 14.65
CA ALA A 38 -30.33 -22.45 15.01
C ALA A 38 -31.54 -22.02 14.17
N HIS A 39 -31.57 -22.34 12.88
CA HIS A 39 -32.68 -22.04 11.99
C HIS A 39 -33.92 -22.90 12.30
N LEU A 40 -33.73 -24.19 12.61
CA LEU A 40 -34.79 -25.07 13.12
C LEU A 40 -35.29 -24.63 14.51
N ARG A 41 -34.41 -24.16 15.40
CA ARG A 41 -34.81 -23.54 16.68
C ARG A 41 -35.58 -22.24 16.45
N ALA A 42 -35.13 -21.35 15.59
CA ALA A 42 -35.82 -20.11 15.25
C ALA A 42 -37.20 -20.39 14.62
N ARG A 43 -37.27 -21.41 13.75
CA ARG A 43 -38.53 -21.88 13.16
C ARG A 43 -39.46 -22.53 14.18
N LEU A 44 -38.96 -23.40 15.06
CA LEU A 44 -39.74 -23.95 16.19
C LEU A 44 -40.18 -22.86 17.17
N TYR A 45 -39.36 -21.85 17.44
CA TYR A 45 -39.77 -20.69 18.24
C TYR A 45 -40.82 -19.84 17.52
N ALA A 46 -40.75 -19.67 16.20
CA ALA A 46 -41.78 -18.99 15.42
C ALA A 46 -43.09 -19.80 15.36
N GLU A 47 -43.01 -21.12 15.18
CA GLU A 47 -44.15 -22.04 15.15
C GLU A 47 -44.77 -22.24 16.55
N LEU A 48 -43.99 -22.20 17.63
CA LEU A 48 -44.50 -22.19 19.02
C LEU A 48 -45.05 -20.83 19.44
N LYS A 49 -44.45 -19.71 19.01
CA LYS A 49 -44.89 -18.34 19.35
C LYS A 49 -46.07 -17.88 18.48
N GLY A 50 -46.19 -18.40 17.25
CA GLY A 50 -47.37 -18.27 16.41
C GLY A 50 -48.47 -19.28 16.77
N GLY A 51 -48.10 -20.53 17.04
CA GLY A 51 -49.01 -21.63 17.41
C GLY A 51 -49.57 -21.55 18.83
N ARG A 52 -48.94 -20.83 19.76
CA ARG A 52 -49.57 -20.40 21.03
C ARG A 52 -50.53 -19.20 20.86
N ARG A 53 -51.27 -19.21 19.76
CA ARG A 53 -52.61 -18.62 19.63
C ARG A 53 -53.53 -19.78 19.19
N GLN A 54 -54.41 -20.33 20.02
CA GLN A 54 -55.06 -19.77 21.21
C GLN A 54 -55.11 -20.79 22.36
N ALA A 55 -54.56 -20.44 23.52
CA ALA A 55 -54.83 -21.10 24.80
C ALA A 55 -54.52 -20.11 25.94
N GLY A 56 -55.55 -19.56 26.61
CA GLY A 56 -55.36 -18.68 27.76
C GLY A 56 -55.33 -17.17 27.49
N ALA A 57 -55.63 -16.72 26.26
CA ALA A 57 -56.33 -15.44 26.12
C ALA A 57 -57.83 -15.74 26.31
N PRO A 58 -58.59 -14.99 27.14
CA PRO A 58 -60.03 -15.12 27.15
C PRO A 58 -60.54 -14.83 25.73
N SER A 59 -61.51 -15.63 25.26
CA SER A 59 -62.06 -15.46 23.92
C SER A 59 -62.56 -14.02 23.77
N SER A 60 -62.17 -13.35 22.69
CA SER A 60 -62.79 -12.08 22.27
C SER A 60 -64.18 -12.33 21.67
N ALA A 61 -64.96 -13.20 22.30
CA ALA A 61 -66.39 -13.20 22.19
C ALA A 61 -66.87 -11.82 22.61
N THR A 62 -67.49 -11.10 21.68
CA THR A 62 -68.23 -9.88 22.01
C THR A 62 -69.15 -10.19 23.19
N PRO A 63 -69.04 -9.47 24.33
CA PRO A 63 -69.80 -9.81 25.53
C PRO A 63 -71.28 -9.88 25.18
N SER A 64 -71.99 -10.87 25.74
CA SER A 64 -73.43 -11.01 25.47
C SER A 64 -74.16 -9.72 25.85
N LEU A 65 -75.31 -9.43 25.24
CA LEU A 65 -76.03 -8.18 25.52
C LEU A 65 -76.30 -7.99 27.02
N GLN A 66 -76.59 -9.08 27.74
CA GLN A 66 -76.73 -9.11 29.20
C GLN A 66 -75.41 -8.80 29.92
N GLN A 67 -74.29 -9.38 29.48
CA GLN A 67 -72.96 -9.10 30.02
C GLN A 67 -72.53 -7.65 29.77
N HIS A 68 -72.82 -7.07 28.59
CA HIS A 68 -72.54 -5.65 28.32
C HIS A 68 -73.36 -4.71 29.22
N VAL A 69 -74.64 -5.04 29.46
CA VAL A 69 -75.50 -4.31 30.42
C VAL A 69 -74.92 -4.38 31.85
N LEU A 70 -74.52 -5.57 32.31
CA LEU A 70 -73.87 -5.75 33.62
C LEU A 70 -72.53 -5.00 33.71
N ASN A 71 -71.71 -5.06 32.67
CA ASN A 71 -70.43 -4.33 32.61
C ASN A 71 -70.65 -2.81 32.62
N CYS A 72 -71.72 -2.31 31.99
CA CYS A 72 -72.10 -0.90 32.08
C CYS A 72 -72.50 -0.50 33.51
N LEU A 73 -73.30 -1.32 34.21
CA LEU A 73 -73.69 -1.07 35.61
C LEU A 73 -72.49 -1.03 36.56
N VAL A 74 -71.58 -2.01 36.45
CA VAL A 74 -70.34 -2.02 37.26
C VAL A 74 -69.44 -0.83 36.92
N ALA A 75 -69.36 -0.44 35.64
CA ALA A 75 -68.59 0.72 35.20
C ALA A 75 -69.26 2.08 35.53
N GLU A 76 -70.54 2.10 35.90
CA GLU A 76 -71.24 3.23 36.52
C GLU A 76 -70.92 3.27 38.03
N GLN A 77 -71.02 2.15 38.75
CA GLN A 77 -70.65 2.05 40.17
C GLN A 77 -69.19 2.45 40.43
N LEU A 78 -68.24 1.94 39.64
CA LEU A 78 -66.81 2.27 39.76
C LEU A 78 -66.49 3.72 39.39
N ALA A 79 -67.36 4.38 38.62
CA ALA A 79 -67.25 5.81 38.33
C ALA A 79 -67.84 6.66 39.47
N ALA A 80 -69.02 6.29 39.98
CA ALA A 80 -69.71 6.96 41.10
C ALA A 80 -68.88 6.94 42.39
N SER A 81 -68.29 5.79 42.72
CA SER A 81 -67.36 5.60 43.84
C SER A 81 -65.97 6.23 43.63
N GLY A 82 -65.70 6.82 42.46
CA GLY A 82 -64.44 7.50 42.16
C GLY A 82 -63.23 6.58 41.93
N HIS A 83 -63.41 5.25 41.85
CA HIS A 83 -62.35 4.25 41.70
C HIS A 83 -61.76 4.19 40.27
N LYS A 84 -61.19 5.32 39.80
CA LYS A 84 -60.64 5.51 38.44
C LYS A 84 -59.68 4.41 37.98
N TYR A 85 -58.81 3.91 38.86
CA TYR A 85 -57.88 2.83 38.53
C TYR A 85 -58.60 1.50 38.29
N ALA A 86 -59.47 1.08 39.22
CA ALA A 86 -60.26 -0.14 39.08
C ALA A 86 -61.17 -0.08 37.85
N LEU A 87 -61.77 1.09 37.56
CA LEU A 87 -62.54 1.31 36.33
C LEU A 87 -61.68 1.11 35.07
N SER A 88 -60.45 1.59 35.04
CA SER A 88 -59.55 1.44 33.89
C SER A 88 -59.13 -0.02 33.66
N VAL A 89 -58.83 -0.76 34.73
CA VAL A 89 -58.51 -2.20 34.66
C VAL A 89 -59.74 -2.99 34.21
N PHE A 90 -60.89 -2.76 34.87
CA PHE A 90 -62.14 -3.44 34.58
C PHE A 90 -62.59 -3.24 33.12
N MET A 91 -62.46 -2.04 32.55
CA MET A 91 -62.83 -1.78 31.16
C MET A 91 -61.89 -2.45 30.13
N ALA A 92 -60.62 -2.68 30.48
CA ALA A 92 -59.68 -3.43 29.66
C ALA A 92 -59.93 -4.95 29.73
N GLU A 93 -60.11 -5.49 30.93
CA GLU A 93 -60.27 -6.92 31.17
C GLU A 93 -61.65 -7.45 30.75
N SER A 94 -62.71 -6.64 30.92
CA SER A 94 -64.09 -7.03 30.59
C SER A 94 -64.43 -6.96 29.10
N GLY A 95 -63.42 -6.76 28.23
CA GLY A 95 -63.57 -6.63 26.76
C GLY A 95 -64.45 -5.48 26.27
N SER A 96 -64.94 -4.64 27.19
CA SER A 96 -66.00 -3.66 26.92
C SER A 96 -65.48 -2.27 26.55
N GLY A 97 -64.17 -2.01 26.71
CA GLY A 97 -63.55 -0.73 26.34
C GLY A 97 -63.64 -0.35 24.86
N GLY A 98 -64.03 -1.28 23.97
CA GLY A 98 -64.32 -1.01 22.56
C GLY A 98 -65.80 -0.83 22.22
N LEU A 99 -66.72 -0.98 23.18
CA LEU A 99 -68.17 -0.85 22.99
C LEU A 99 -68.68 0.51 23.51
N PRO A 100 -69.67 1.13 22.86
CA PRO A 100 -70.29 2.34 23.39
C PRO A 100 -71.00 2.04 24.72
N ARG A 101 -70.83 2.95 25.68
CA ARG A 101 -71.61 2.94 26.93
C ARG A 101 -73.09 3.13 26.59
N LEU A 102 -73.93 2.23 27.08
CA LEU A 102 -75.38 2.33 26.95
C LEU A 102 -75.91 3.52 27.76
N SER A 103 -76.96 4.18 27.27
CA SER A 103 -77.60 5.27 28.03
C SER A 103 -78.42 4.71 29.20
N ARG A 104 -78.58 5.49 30.28
CA ARG A 104 -79.41 5.12 31.45
C ARG A 104 -80.84 4.65 31.08
N PRO A 105 -81.60 5.30 30.18
CA PRO A 105 -82.91 4.78 29.75
C PRO A 105 -82.82 3.52 28.87
N ASP A 106 -81.74 3.31 28.10
CA ASP A 106 -81.56 2.06 27.34
C ASP A 106 -81.17 0.89 28.25
N LEU A 107 -80.35 1.12 29.29
CA LEU A 107 -80.07 0.15 30.35
C LEU A 107 -81.36 -0.27 31.06
N LEU A 108 -82.20 0.68 31.47
CA LEU A 108 -83.51 0.39 32.07
C LEU A 108 -84.41 -0.43 31.15
N ARG A 109 -84.48 -0.09 29.84
CA ARG A 109 -85.24 -0.85 28.85
C ARG A 109 -84.72 -2.28 28.68
N LEU A 110 -83.40 -2.47 28.66
CA LEU A 110 -82.75 -3.78 28.53
C LEU A 110 -82.86 -4.64 29.80
N LEU A 111 -82.98 -4.02 30.97
CA LEU A 111 -83.31 -4.66 32.26
C LEU A 111 -84.82 -4.99 32.39
N GLY A 112 -85.64 -4.72 31.36
CA GLY A 112 -87.08 -4.99 31.37
C GLY A 112 -87.91 -4.00 32.19
N VAL A 113 -87.32 -2.88 32.65
CA VAL A 113 -88.03 -1.85 33.42
C VAL A 113 -88.94 -1.06 32.47
N LEU A 114 -90.23 -1.40 32.48
CA LEU A 114 -91.22 -0.79 31.58
C LEU A 114 -91.29 0.74 31.76
N PRO A 115 -91.22 1.52 30.66
CA PRO A 115 -91.38 2.97 30.72
C PRO A 115 -92.79 3.32 31.20
N GLY A 116 -92.88 4.19 32.22
CA GLY A 116 -94.13 4.54 32.90
C GLY A 116 -94.47 3.69 34.14
N SER A 117 -93.67 2.66 34.46
CA SER A 117 -93.76 1.99 35.78
C SER A 117 -93.32 2.93 36.91
N GLN A 118 -93.81 2.73 38.14
CA GLN A 118 -93.38 3.51 39.31
C GLN A 118 -91.87 3.37 39.58
N VAL A 119 -91.32 2.17 39.33
CA VAL A 119 -89.86 1.91 39.35
C VAL A 119 -89.14 2.83 38.36
N HIS A 120 -89.59 2.90 37.10
CA HIS A 120 -89.00 3.79 36.09
C HIS A 120 -89.13 5.28 36.47
N ALA A 121 -90.22 5.68 37.11
CA ALA A 121 -90.40 7.06 37.57
C ALA A 121 -89.36 7.43 38.65
N LEU A 122 -89.20 6.59 39.68
CA LEU A 122 -88.23 6.79 40.76
C LEU A 122 -86.78 6.83 40.22
N LEU A 123 -86.40 5.86 39.39
CA LEU A 123 -85.03 5.73 38.85
C LEU A 123 -84.62 6.86 37.89
N MET A 124 -85.60 7.59 37.33
CA MET A 124 -85.38 8.78 36.49
C MET A 124 -85.47 10.09 37.30
N GLN A 125 -86.25 10.14 38.38
CA GLN A 125 -86.33 11.32 39.27
C GLN A 125 -85.00 11.57 39.99
N GLU A 126 -84.33 10.52 40.49
CA GLU A 126 -83.07 10.69 41.23
C GLU A 126 -81.92 11.23 40.37
N SER A 127 -82.01 11.17 39.03
CA SER A 127 -81.04 11.78 38.11
C SER A 127 -81.30 13.25 37.76
N SER A 128 -82.49 13.80 38.05
CA SER A 128 -82.88 15.16 37.61
C SER A 128 -82.71 16.24 38.69
N CYS A 129 -82.48 15.88 39.95
CA CYS A 129 -82.34 16.81 41.06
C CYS A 129 -80.92 17.40 41.19
N SER A 130 -80.37 17.93 40.10
CA SER A 130 -79.18 18.78 40.11
C SER A 130 -79.59 20.26 40.17
N THR A 131 -79.94 20.73 41.36
CA THR A 131 -80.14 22.18 41.60
C THR A 131 -78.84 22.94 41.33
N PRO A 132 -78.88 24.08 40.63
CA PRO A 132 -77.68 24.89 40.40
C PRO A 132 -77.16 25.44 41.74
N PRO A 133 -75.82 25.49 41.94
CA PRO A 133 -75.25 25.93 43.22
C PRO A 133 -75.50 27.43 43.43
N CYS A 134 -76.32 27.76 44.43
CA CYS A 134 -76.44 29.12 44.93
C CYS A 134 -75.12 29.51 45.64
N PRO A 135 -74.50 30.66 45.31
CA PRO A 135 -73.31 31.12 46.03
C PRO A 135 -73.70 31.61 47.43
N ALA A 136 -73.24 30.90 48.45
CA ALA A 136 -73.33 31.31 49.84
C ALA A 136 -71.91 31.36 50.42
N GLU A 137 -71.45 32.55 50.77
CA GLU A 137 -70.16 32.74 51.45
C GLU A 137 -70.25 32.26 52.90
N GLY A 138 -69.21 31.58 53.38
CA GLY A 138 -69.19 31.01 54.73
C GLY A 138 -68.00 30.07 54.94
N ASP A 139 -66.85 30.63 55.35
CA ASP A 139 -65.64 29.86 55.62
C ASP A 139 -65.85 28.85 56.76
N GLY A 140 -65.64 27.58 56.46
CA GLY A 140 -65.82 26.47 57.39
C GLY A 140 -65.01 25.23 56.96
N PRO A 141 -63.75 25.08 57.41
CA PRO A 141 -62.93 23.94 57.03
C PRO A 141 -63.43 22.66 57.73
N GLY A 142 -63.61 21.57 56.97
CA GLY A 142 -63.79 20.22 57.55
C GLY A 142 -65.03 19.41 57.13
N ARG A 143 -65.87 19.88 56.20
CA ARG A 143 -66.91 19.05 55.58
C ARG A 143 -66.82 19.01 54.05
N THR A 144 -66.12 17.99 53.55
CA THR A 144 -66.19 17.60 52.14
C THR A 144 -67.57 17.02 51.83
N ALA A 145 -68.51 17.89 51.43
CA ALA A 145 -69.81 17.49 50.92
C ALA A 145 -69.64 16.83 49.54
N SER A 146 -69.18 15.58 49.51
CA SER A 146 -69.12 14.79 48.29
C SER A 146 -70.54 14.53 47.80
N THR A 147 -70.98 15.27 46.79
CA THR A 147 -72.18 14.94 45.99
C THR A 147 -71.89 13.68 45.18
N GLN A 148 -71.92 12.53 45.86
CA GLN A 148 -71.80 11.23 45.24
C GLN A 148 -73.03 11.04 44.34
N HIS A 149 -72.81 10.93 43.04
CA HIS A 149 -73.87 10.61 42.11
C HIS A 149 -74.30 9.16 42.36
N ALA A 150 -75.40 8.98 43.09
CA ALA A 150 -75.94 7.66 43.41
C ALA A 150 -76.06 6.82 42.12
N SER A 151 -75.42 5.65 42.13
CA SER A 151 -75.34 4.83 40.94
C SER A 151 -76.72 4.31 40.54
N LEU A 152 -76.90 3.91 39.28
CA LEU A 152 -78.13 3.22 38.89
C LEU A 152 -78.40 1.94 39.73
N ALA A 153 -77.36 1.25 40.20
CA ALA A 153 -77.50 0.07 41.05
C ALA A 153 -77.98 0.44 42.47
N GLU A 154 -77.43 1.48 43.08
CA GLU A 154 -77.85 2.00 44.38
C GLU A 154 -79.29 2.54 44.32
N ALA A 155 -79.63 3.29 43.27
CA ALA A 155 -80.98 3.77 42.99
C ALA A 155 -81.97 2.59 42.84
N MET A 156 -81.58 1.48 42.19
CA MET A 156 -82.41 0.28 42.10
C MET A 156 -82.66 -0.39 43.46
N VAL A 157 -81.64 -0.50 44.31
CA VAL A 157 -81.82 -1.03 45.68
C VAL A 157 -82.68 -0.09 46.52
N ALA A 158 -82.48 1.22 46.42
CA ALA A 158 -83.30 2.23 47.12
C ALA A 158 -84.76 2.20 46.65
N ALA A 159 -85.02 2.12 45.34
CA ALA A 159 -86.36 2.01 44.79
C ALA A 159 -87.08 0.72 45.22
N LEU A 160 -86.38 -0.42 45.26
CA LEU A 160 -86.91 -1.67 45.80
C LEU A 160 -87.23 -1.56 47.30
N GLY A 161 -86.38 -0.90 48.08
CA GLY A 161 -86.64 -0.61 49.50
C GLY A 161 -87.88 0.27 49.71
N ARG A 162 -88.07 1.33 48.91
CA ARG A 162 -89.27 2.18 48.93
C ARG A 162 -90.56 1.42 48.56
N LEU A 163 -90.45 0.35 47.78
CA LEU A 163 -91.57 -0.50 47.34
C LEU A 163 -91.79 -1.74 48.25
N GLY A 164 -90.95 -1.94 49.28
CA GLY A 164 -90.84 -3.19 50.04
C GLY A 164 -91.41 -3.18 51.48
N GLY A 165 -92.21 -2.20 51.86
CA GLY A 165 -92.90 -2.18 53.17
C GLY A 165 -94.26 -2.89 53.14
N HIS A 166 -94.71 -3.63 54.15
CA HIS A 166 -94.10 -4.00 55.43
C HIS A 166 -94.62 -5.38 55.89
N VAL A 167 -93.82 -6.16 56.62
CA VAL A 167 -94.31 -7.33 57.37
C VAL A 167 -94.49 -6.94 58.84
N SER A 168 -95.75 -6.81 59.28
CA SER A 168 -96.09 -6.37 60.64
C SER A 168 -96.32 -7.57 61.57
N THR A 169 -95.32 -7.93 62.36
CA THR A 169 -95.46 -8.94 63.45
C THR A 169 -96.12 -8.32 64.68
N ALA A 170 -97.45 -8.35 64.74
CA ALA A 170 -98.21 -7.94 65.92
C ALA A 170 -98.12 -9.01 67.02
N ALA A 171 -97.66 -8.62 68.22
CA ALA A 171 -97.65 -9.50 69.39
C ALA A 171 -99.03 -9.52 70.07
N ALA A 172 -99.52 -10.72 70.43
CA ALA A 172 -100.76 -10.89 71.17
C ALA A 172 -100.50 -10.80 72.69
N ALA A 173 -101.23 -9.91 73.37
CA ALA A 173 -101.27 -9.86 74.83
C ALA A 173 -102.43 -10.72 75.35
N CYS A 174 -102.15 -11.68 76.23
CA CYS A 174 -103.19 -12.48 76.88
C CYS A 174 -103.90 -11.67 77.97
N GLN A 175 -105.21 -11.91 78.11
CA GLN A 175 -106.10 -11.16 78.99
C GLN A 175 -106.80 -12.13 79.94
N THR A 176 -106.49 -12.02 81.25
CA THR A 176 -107.13 -12.81 82.32
C THR A 176 -107.69 -11.85 83.36
N GLY A 177 -109.01 -11.70 83.39
CA GLY A 177 -109.73 -11.01 84.45
C GLY A 177 -110.54 -12.02 85.26
N ASP A 178 -110.32 -12.04 86.58
CA ASP A 178 -111.13 -12.81 87.52
C ASP A 178 -112.43 -12.06 87.85
N ASP A 179 -113.58 -12.72 87.73
CA ASP A 179 -114.87 -12.21 88.21
C ASP A 179 -115.58 -13.29 89.06
N ALA A 180 -115.25 -13.31 90.35
CA ALA A 180 -115.72 -14.31 91.30
C ALA A 180 -116.95 -13.84 92.12
N ALA A 181 -118.14 -14.10 91.56
CA ALA A 181 -119.41 -14.41 92.23
C ALA A 181 -119.86 -13.63 93.50
N GLY A 182 -120.96 -12.87 93.36
CA GLY A 182 -121.89 -12.54 94.45
C GLY A 182 -122.99 -11.56 94.02
N PRO A 183 -124.08 -11.35 94.80
CA PRO A 183 -124.41 -11.98 96.09
C PRO A 183 -125.90 -12.43 96.23
N SER A 184 -126.33 -12.65 97.48
CA SER A 184 -127.71 -12.68 98.01
C SER A 184 -128.51 -14.00 98.00
N GLY A 185 -129.08 -14.35 99.16
CA GLY A 185 -129.79 -15.61 99.42
C GLY A 185 -129.99 -15.92 100.93
N MET A 186 -130.74 -15.07 101.64
CA MET A 186 -131.11 -15.18 103.08
C MET A 186 -132.61 -14.91 103.24
N PRO A 187 -133.28 -15.18 104.39
CA PRO A 187 -132.88 -15.91 105.62
C PRO A 187 -133.45 -17.37 105.57
N THR A 188 -133.81 -18.17 106.59
CA THR A 188 -134.03 -18.11 108.07
C THR A 188 -133.46 -19.39 108.72
N ARG A 189 -132.89 -19.44 109.93
CA ARG A 189 -133.25 -18.92 111.28
C ARG A 189 -134.24 -19.81 112.04
N ASP A 190 -133.72 -20.69 112.90
CA ASP A 190 -134.21 -20.84 114.27
C ASP A 190 -133.11 -21.37 115.23
N ARG A 191 -133.37 -21.30 116.55
CA ARG A 191 -132.52 -21.69 117.69
C ARG A 191 -131.28 -20.82 117.94
N ALA A 192 -131.13 -20.33 119.17
CA ALA A 192 -129.97 -19.56 119.61
C ALA A 192 -128.80 -20.49 120.03
N PRO A 193 -127.55 -20.16 119.66
CA PRO A 193 -126.37 -20.92 120.08
C PRO A 193 -126.06 -20.67 121.56
N SER A 194 -125.53 -21.68 122.23
CA SER A 194 -125.02 -21.55 123.61
C SER A 194 -123.79 -20.63 123.68
N SER A 195 -123.49 -20.09 124.88
CA SER A 195 -122.29 -19.29 125.10
C SER A 195 -120.99 -20.06 124.75
N GLN A 196 -121.03 -21.39 124.83
CA GLN A 196 -119.90 -22.27 124.51
C GLN A 196 -119.70 -22.40 122.99
N GLU A 197 -120.77 -22.39 122.20
CA GLU A 197 -120.71 -22.31 120.73
C GLU A 197 -120.23 -20.93 120.25
N LEU A 198 -120.60 -19.84 120.95
CA LEU A 198 -120.07 -18.51 120.64
C LEU A 198 -118.56 -18.45 120.91
N ALA A 199 -118.11 -18.97 122.06
CA ALA A 199 -116.69 -19.06 122.38
C ALA A 199 -115.93 -19.96 121.39
N ALA A 200 -116.50 -21.09 120.98
CA ALA A 200 -115.91 -21.96 119.96
C ALA A 200 -115.83 -21.30 118.57
N ARG A 201 -116.83 -20.49 118.19
CA ARG A 201 -116.80 -19.69 116.95
C ARG A 201 -115.76 -18.57 117.03
N LEU A 202 -115.63 -17.89 118.17
CA LEU A 202 -114.59 -16.86 118.35
C LEU A 202 -113.19 -17.48 118.32
N ALA A 203 -112.96 -18.61 118.99
CA ALA A 203 -111.70 -19.35 118.91
C ALA A 203 -111.39 -19.83 117.49
N ALA A 204 -112.40 -20.31 116.75
CA ALA A 204 -112.23 -20.70 115.34
C ALA A 204 -111.90 -19.50 114.44
N ILE A 205 -112.49 -18.33 114.69
CA ILE A 205 -112.17 -17.07 113.99
C ILE A 205 -110.78 -16.56 114.37
N GLU A 206 -110.35 -16.68 115.63
CA GLU A 206 -108.99 -16.36 116.05
C GLU A 206 -107.96 -17.30 115.40
N ASP A 207 -108.21 -18.61 115.36
CA ASP A 207 -107.30 -19.57 114.72
C ASP A 207 -107.31 -19.44 113.19
N GLU A 208 -108.45 -19.10 112.58
CA GLU A 208 -108.51 -18.73 111.17
C GLU A 208 -107.75 -17.42 110.90
N TYR A 209 -107.88 -16.41 111.75
CA TYR A 209 -107.11 -15.17 111.66
C TYR A 209 -105.61 -15.43 111.84
N ARG A 210 -105.20 -16.24 112.82
CA ARG A 210 -103.80 -16.67 113.03
C ARG A 210 -103.26 -17.39 111.79
N ARG A 211 -104.04 -18.32 111.21
CA ARG A 211 -103.66 -19.01 109.96
C ARG A 211 -103.57 -18.07 108.77
N ARG A 212 -104.49 -17.12 108.62
CA ARG A 212 -104.44 -16.10 107.56
C ARG A 212 -103.26 -15.15 107.75
N SER A 213 -102.94 -14.75 108.98
CA SER A 213 -101.76 -13.93 109.31
C SER A 213 -100.47 -14.67 108.97
N THR A 214 -100.29 -15.90 109.46
CA THR A 214 -99.06 -16.68 109.16
C THR A 214 -98.97 -17.09 107.68
N GLN A 215 -100.09 -17.30 106.98
CA GLN A 215 -100.11 -17.47 105.52
C GLN A 215 -99.73 -16.19 104.78
N GLN A 216 -100.20 -15.02 105.23
CA GLN A 216 -99.87 -13.73 104.63
C GLN A 216 -98.42 -13.31 104.91
N GLU A 217 -97.92 -13.57 106.11
CA GLU A 217 -96.51 -13.43 106.50
C GLU A 217 -95.64 -14.37 105.64
N ALA A 218 -95.96 -15.66 105.57
CA ALA A 218 -95.24 -16.63 104.74
C ALA A 218 -95.29 -16.30 103.24
N ALA A 219 -96.43 -15.84 102.72
CA ALA A 219 -96.55 -15.37 101.34
C ALA A 219 -95.72 -14.10 101.09
N SER A 220 -95.65 -13.18 102.06
CA SER A 220 -94.80 -11.99 101.97
C SER A 220 -93.30 -12.33 102.03
N ALA A 221 -92.92 -13.33 102.82
CA ALA A 221 -91.57 -13.86 102.88
C ALA A 221 -91.19 -14.57 101.57
N ALA A 222 -92.03 -15.48 101.08
CA ALA A 222 -91.82 -16.18 99.82
C ALA A 222 -91.74 -15.21 98.62
N ALA A 223 -92.60 -14.20 98.55
CA ALA A 223 -92.55 -13.16 97.52
C ALA A 223 -91.30 -12.24 97.63
N LEU A 224 -90.69 -12.15 98.81
CA LEU A 224 -89.41 -11.44 99.00
C LEU A 224 -88.23 -12.34 98.64
N GLU A 225 -88.25 -13.62 99.01
CA GLU A 225 -87.26 -14.63 98.60
C GLU A 225 -87.23 -14.81 97.08
N GLU A 226 -88.40 -14.87 96.43
CA GLU A 226 -88.54 -14.94 94.98
C GLU A 226 -87.90 -13.70 94.32
N ARG A 227 -88.22 -12.48 94.80
CA ARG A 227 -87.59 -11.24 94.31
C ARG A 227 -86.07 -11.19 94.56
N MET A 228 -85.59 -11.73 95.67
CA MET A 228 -84.15 -11.84 95.92
C MET A 228 -83.49 -12.85 94.96
N ALA A 229 -84.14 -13.98 94.69
CA ALA A 229 -83.65 -14.98 93.73
C ALA A 229 -83.69 -14.46 92.29
N GLU A 230 -84.72 -13.70 91.90
CA GLU A 230 -84.77 -12.97 90.63
C GLU A 230 -83.64 -11.95 90.52
N PHE A 231 -83.41 -11.14 91.56
CA PHE A 231 -82.34 -10.16 91.58
C PHE A 231 -80.94 -10.81 91.54
N GLN A 232 -80.74 -11.93 92.23
CA GLN A 232 -79.53 -12.75 92.15
C GLN A 232 -79.32 -13.26 90.73
N ARG A 233 -80.33 -13.91 90.12
CA ARG A 233 -80.27 -14.38 88.72
C ARG A 233 -80.00 -13.24 87.73
N GLN A 234 -80.57 -12.05 87.95
CA GLN A 234 -80.29 -10.86 87.12
C GLN A 234 -78.85 -10.35 87.30
N CYS A 235 -78.29 -10.40 88.50
CA CYS A 235 -76.89 -10.08 88.75
C CYS A 235 -75.95 -11.12 88.11
N GLU A 236 -76.21 -12.41 88.31
CA GLU A 236 -75.47 -13.52 87.70
C GLU A 236 -75.51 -13.45 86.17
N ALA A 237 -76.67 -13.20 85.57
CA ALA A 237 -76.83 -13.04 84.12
C ALA A 237 -76.05 -11.82 83.58
N ARG A 238 -76.00 -10.70 84.32
CA ARG A 238 -75.19 -9.53 83.95
C ARG A 238 -73.69 -9.83 84.02
N CYS A 239 -73.23 -10.48 85.10
CA CYS A 239 -71.83 -10.89 85.24
C CYS A 239 -71.44 -11.90 84.15
N ALA A 240 -72.30 -12.88 83.85
CA ALA A 240 -72.07 -13.85 82.79
C ALA A 240 -72.03 -13.20 81.40
N ALA A 241 -72.91 -12.23 81.13
CA ALA A 241 -72.88 -11.45 79.88
C ALA A 241 -71.60 -10.62 79.73
N GLN A 242 -71.16 -9.94 80.81
CA GLN A 242 -69.91 -9.16 80.81
C GLN A 242 -68.67 -10.04 80.63
N LEU A 243 -68.65 -11.23 81.25
CA LEU A 243 -67.57 -12.20 81.06
C LEU A 243 -67.59 -12.78 79.63
N ALA A 244 -68.75 -13.05 79.07
CA ALA A 244 -68.88 -13.48 77.68
C ALA A 244 -68.39 -12.40 76.69
N GLU A 245 -68.77 -11.13 76.91
CA GLU A 245 -68.31 -9.97 76.13
C GLU A 245 -66.79 -9.81 76.18
N GLN A 246 -66.19 -9.91 77.38
CA GLN A 246 -64.74 -9.87 77.57
C GLN A 246 -64.03 -11.04 76.89
N LEU A 247 -64.57 -12.26 76.97
CA LEU A 247 -64.02 -13.43 76.29
C LEU A 247 -64.12 -13.32 74.77
N THR A 248 -65.20 -12.74 74.22
CA THR A 248 -65.29 -12.44 72.79
C THR A 248 -64.29 -11.36 72.37
N ALA A 249 -64.13 -10.28 73.14
CA ALA A 249 -63.18 -9.21 72.82
C ALA A 249 -61.72 -9.69 72.88
N LEU A 250 -61.38 -10.56 73.84
CA LEU A 250 -60.07 -11.22 73.91
C LEU A 250 -59.86 -12.17 72.72
N GLY A 251 -60.84 -13.02 72.40
CA GLY A 251 -60.75 -13.94 71.26
C GLY A 251 -60.65 -13.23 69.91
N GLU A 252 -61.38 -12.12 69.72
CA GLU A 252 -61.25 -11.27 68.53
C GLU A 252 -59.89 -10.57 68.48
N GLY A 253 -59.36 -10.11 69.61
CA GLY A 253 -58.01 -9.55 69.72
C GLY A 253 -56.90 -10.55 69.40
N GLU A 254 -56.97 -11.76 69.94
CA GLU A 254 -56.03 -12.86 69.64
C GLU A 254 -56.12 -13.28 68.16
N LEU A 255 -57.33 -13.44 67.60
CA LEU A 255 -57.51 -13.74 66.18
C LEU A 255 -57.02 -12.60 65.27
N ALA A 256 -57.14 -11.34 65.68
CA ALA A 256 -56.58 -10.20 64.96
C ALA A 256 -55.04 -10.20 65.02
N ALA A 257 -54.45 -10.48 66.17
CA ALA A 257 -53.00 -10.58 66.35
C ALA A 257 -52.40 -11.72 65.52
N VAL A 258 -52.98 -12.92 65.55
CA VAL A 258 -52.54 -14.07 64.75
C VAL A 258 -52.63 -13.75 63.24
N ARG A 259 -53.73 -13.13 62.79
CA ARG A 259 -53.87 -12.70 61.39
C ARG A 259 -52.85 -11.64 60.98
N ALA A 260 -52.47 -10.74 61.89
CA ALA A 260 -51.42 -9.76 61.65
C ALA A 260 -50.04 -10.43 61.52
N GLU A 261 -49.68 -11.34 62.44
CA GLU A 261 -48.44 -12.12 62.34
C GLU A 261 -48.39 -12.98 61.06
N GLU A 262 -49.49 -13.63 60.68
CA GLU A 262 -49.58 -14.39 59.42
C GLU A 262 -49.42 -13.48 58.20
N ALA A 263 -50.03 -12.28 58.21
CA ALA A 263 -49.86 -11.30 57.13
C ALA A 263 -48.40 -10.79 57.03
N GLU A 264 -47.72 -10.54 58.15
CA GLU A 264 -46.31 -10.15 58.16
C GLU A 264 -45.38 -11.29 57.69
N ARG A 265 -45.66 -12.53 58.10
CA ARG A 265 -44.95 -13.73 57.61
C ARG A 265 -45.15 -13.91 56.10
N HIS A 266 -46.36 -13.70 55.58
CA HIS A 266 -46.61 -13.76 54.14
C HIS A 266 -45.96 -12.59 53.37
N ALA A 267 -45.98 -11.37 53.92
CA ALA A 267 -45.30 -10.22 53.31
C ALA A 267 -43.78 -10.43 53.21
N THR A 268 -43.15 -10.87 54.31
CA THR A 268 -41.70 -11.14 54.34
C THR A 268 -41.28 -12.31 53.46
N LEU A 269 -42.11 -13.35 53.31
CA LEU A 269 -41.90 -14.41 52.32
C LEU A 269 -41.97 -13.87 50.87
N LEU A 270 -43.00 -13.08 50.54
CA LEU A 270 -43.15 -12.50 49.20
C LEU A 270 -42.01 -11.53 48.85
N ASP A 271 -41.52 -10.73 49.80
CA ASP A 271 -40.36 -9.86 49.59
C ASP A 271 -39.04 -10.66 49.49
N GLY A 272 -38.92 -11.78 50.19
CA GLY A 272 -37.84 -12.76 49.97
C GLY A 272 -37.84 -13.35 48.56
N GLU A 273 -39.01 -13.77 48.06
CA GLU A 273 -39.16 -14.28 46.68
C GLU A 273 -38.86 -13.19 45.63
N ARG A 274 -39.36 -11.96 45.84
CA ARG A 274 -39.04 -10.80 44.99
C ARG A 274 -37.54 -10.51 44.95
N ALA A 275 -36.87 -10.54 46.10
CA ALA A 275 -35.43 -10.33 46.19
C ALA A 275 -34.64 -11.45 45.49
N ALA A 276 -35.04 -12.72 45.67
CA ALA A 276 -34.43 -13.86 44.98
C ALA A 276 -34.60 -13.79 43.45
N LEU A 277 -35.78 -13.41 42.96
CA LEU A 277 -36.04 -13.19 41.53
C LEU A 277 -35.23 -12.02 40.97
N ALA A 278 -35.10 -10.92 41.74
CA ALA A 278 -34.28 -9.77 41.35
C ALA A 278 -32.78 -10.13 41.28
N ALA A 279 -32.26 -10.87 42.26
CA ALA A 279 -30.89 -11.37 42.27
C ALA A 279 -30.62 -12.30 41.07
N ALA A 280 -31.49 -13.30 40.84
CA ALA A 280 -31.37 -14.20 39.70
C ALA A 280 -31.49 -13.48 38.33
N HIS A 281 -32.20 -12.35 38.26
CA HIS A 281 -32.22 -11.49 37.08
C HIS A 281 -30.91 -10.70 36.90
N GLN A 282 -30.36 -10.13 37.97
CA GLN A 282 -29.08 -9.43 37.96
C GLN A 282 -27.92 -10.37 37.61
N GLU A 283 -27.90 -11.60 38.12
CA GLU A 283 -26.92 -12.64 37.75
C GLU A 283 -26.98 -12.98 36.26
N ARG A 284 -28.19 -13.09 35.68
CA ARG A 284 -28.37 -13.33 34.24
C ARG A 284 -27.87 -12.17 33.40
N LEU A 285 -28.15 -10.92 33.80
CA LEU A 285 -27.59 -9.74 33.13
C LEU A 285 -26.06 -9.70 33.22
N ALA A 286 -25.48 -9.96 34.40
CA ALA A 286 -24.04 -10.01 34.58
C ALA A 286 -23.38 -11.14 33.75
N ALA A 287 -24.04 -12.29 33.62
CA ALA A 287 -23.59 -13.38 32.75
C ALA A 287 -23.65 -13.03 31.26
N LEU A 288 -24.68 -12.28 30.83
CA LEU A 288 -24.79 -11.78 29.45
C LEU A 288 -23.73 -10.72 29.15
N HIS A 289 -23.53 -9.72 30.02
CA HIS A 289 -22.49 -8.71 29.83
C HIS A 289 -21.08 -9.34 29.73
N ARG A 290 -20.77 -10.34 30.56
CA ARG A 290 -19.50 -11.10 30.43
C ARG A 290 -19.36 -11.81 29.08
N GLN A 291 -20.44 -12.38 28.55
CA GLN A 291 -20.42 -13.01 27.22
C GLN A 291 -20.24 -11.97 26.10
N GLU A 292 -20.84 -10.78 26.24
CA GLU A 292 -20.64 -9.66 25.31
C GLU A 292 -19.20 -9.12 25.38
N GLU A 293 -18.64 -8.96 26.57
CA GLU A 293 -17.23 -8.59 26.79
C GLU A 293 -16.27 -9.62 26.17
N GLU A 294 -16.49 -10.92 26.41
CA GLU A 294 -15.70 -11.99 25.79
C GLU A 294 -15.78 -11.99 24.26
N LEU A 295 -16.96 -11.75 23.68
CA LEU A 295 -17.15 -11.68 22.22
C LEU A 295 -16.46 -10.43 21.63
N LEU A 296 -16.58 -9.29 22.30
CA LEU A 296 -15.87 -8.05 21.93
C LEU A 296 -14.35 -8.20 22.06
N GLU A 297 -13.85 -8.92 23.07
CA GLU A 297 -12.43 -9.27 23.17
C GLU A 297 -11.97 -10.19 22.03
N ARG A 298 -12.73 -11.25 21.71
CA ARG A 298 -12.41 -12.14 20.59
C ARG A 298 -12.36 -11.37 19.27
N ALA A 299 -13.31 -10.48 19.02
CA ALA A 299 -13.31 -9.58 17.85
C ALA A 299 -12.10 -8.62 17.85
N ARG A 300 -11.73 -8.02 18.99
CA ARG A 300 -10.54 -7.17 19.13
C ARG A 300 -9.24 -7.94 18.88
N ARG A 301 -9.15 -9.21 19.29
CA ARG A 301 -8.00 -10.10 19.02
C ARG A 301 -7.89 -10.40 17.52
N GLN A 302 -8.99 -10.84 16.91
CA GLN A 302 -9.07 -11.09 15.46
C GLN A 302 -8.74 -9.85 14.61
N HIS A 303 -9.16 -8.65 15.04
CA HIS A 303 -8.80 -7.41 14.34
C HIS A 303 -7.28 -7.15 14.39
N ARG A 304 -6.64 -7.33 15.55
CA ARG A 304 -5.19 -7.20 15.71
C ARG A 304 -4.41 -8.26 14.93
N GLU A 305 -4.92 -9.49 14.86
CA GLU A 305 -4.35 -10.57 14.05
C GLU A 305 -4.41 -10.22 12.55
N LEU A 306 -5.54 -9.72 12.05
CA LEU A 306 -5.69 -9.25 10.67
C LEU A 306 -4.79 -8.05 10.35
N ASP A 307 -4.62 -7.11 11.29
CA ASP A 307 -3.71 -5.97 11.10
C ASP A 307 -2.24 -6.39 11.13
N GLY A 308 -1.87 -7.32 12.02
CA GLY A 308 -0.55 -7.94 12.01
C GLY A 308 -0.23 -8.62 10.68
N LEU A 309 -1.18 -9.39 10.11
CA LEU A 309 -1.05 -10.01 8.79
C LEU A 309 -0.95 -8.97 7.66
N ARG A 310 -1.68 -7.84 7.75
CA ARG A 310 -1.56 -6.71 6.81
C ARG A 310 -0.17 -6.06 6.89
N GLU A 311 0.33 -5.78 8.09
CA GLU A 311 1.68 -5.24 8.27
C GLU A 311 2.75 -6.22 7.78
N GLU A 312 2.63 -7.50 8.06
CA GLU A 312 3.54 -8.53 7.54
C GLU A 312 3.53 -8.57 6.01
N HIS A 313 2.36 -8.51 5.38
CA HIS A 313 2.26 -8.46 3.92
C HIS A 313 2.95 -7.19 3.37
N LEU A 314 2.71 -6.02 3.96
CA LEU A 314 3.37 -4.77 3.57
C LEU A 314 4.91 -4.82 3.80
N ARG A 315 5.38 -5.48 4.87
CA ARG A 315 6.81 -5.72 5.12
C ARG A 315 7.41 -6.63 4.04
N ARG A 316 6.70 -7.68 3.62
CA ARG A 316 7.14 -8.59 2.54
C ARG A 316 7.18 -7.85 1.20
N MET A 317 6.14 -7.09 0.85
CA MET A 317 6.12 -6.27 -0.38
C MET A 317 7.30 -5.29 -0.43
N ARG A 318 7.59 -4.56 0.65
CA ARG A 318 8.75 -3.66 0.72
C ARG A 318 10.09 -4.39 0.58
N ALA A 319 10.25 -5.53 1.23
CA ALA A 319 11.46 -6.35 1.08
C ALA A 319 11.61 -6.92 -0.35
N GLU A 320 10.51 -7.15 -1.07
CA GLU A 320 10.51 -7.54 -2.49
C GLU A 320 10.82 -6.34 -3.41
N GLU A 321 10.29 -5.16 -3.13
CA GLU A 321 10.65 -3.89 -3.79
C GLU A 321 12.15 -3.57 -3.63
N GLU A 322 12.68 -3.66 -2.39
CA GLU A 322 14.11 -3.47 -2.08
C GLU A 322 14.99 -4.49 -2.84
N ARG A 323 14.59 -5.77 -2.90
CA ARG A 323 15.29 -6.80 -3.69
C ARG A 323 15.27 -6.50 -5.18
N LEU A 324 14.15 -6.04 -5.73
CA LEU A 324 14.03 -5.67 -7.13
C LEU A 324 14.85 -4.41 -7.47
N LEU A 325 14.94 -3.44 -6.55
CA LEU A 325 15.82 -2.28 -6.69
C LEU A 325 17.30 -2.66 -6.61
N ALA A 326 17.69 -3.52 -5.67
CA ALA A 326 19.05 -4.05 -5.57
C ALA A 326 19.44 -4.85 -6.84
N TRP A 327 18.56 -5.70 -7.34
CA TRP A 327 18.78 -6.46 -8.58
C TRP A 327 18.90 -5.55 -9.82
N LYS A 328 18.09 -4.47 -9.91
CA LYS A 328 18.24 -3.45 -10.96
C LYS A 328 19.58 -2.75 -10.86
N ALA A 329 19.97 -2.28 -9.67
CA ALA A 329 21.25 -1.62 -9.45
C ALA A 329 22.44 -2.54 -9.76
N GLU A 330 22.36 -3.83 -9.43
CA GLU A 330 23.35 -4.83 -9.86
C GLU A 330 23.39 -5.01 -11.39
N SER A 331 22.23 -5.04 -12.05
CA SER A 331 22.13 -5.19 -13.51
C SER A 331 22.68 -3.96 -14.24
N GLU A 332 22.35 -2.76 -13.76
CA GLU A 332 22.87 -1.48 -14.23
C GLU A 332 24.39 -1.37 -13.98
N ALA A 333 24.89 -1.78 -12.82
CA ALA A 333 26.33 -1.82 -12.53
C ALA A 333 27.08 -2.81 -13.43
N ARG A 334 26.51 -3.99 -13.70
CA ARG A 334 27.07 -4.98 -14.65
C ARG A 334 27.07 -4.43 -16.08
N ALA A 335 26.00 -3.75 -16.50
CA ALA A 335 25.92 -3.10 -17.81
C ALA A 335 26.92 -1.94 -17.96
N ALA A 336 27.07 -1.10 -16.93
CA ALA A 336 28.05 -0.03 -16.90
C ALA A 336 29.49 -0.56 -16.91
N ALA A 337 29.79 -1.64 -16.20
CA ALA A 337 31.09 -2.31 -16.24
C ALA A 337 31.39 -2.93 -17.62
N ALA A 338 30.39 -3.53 -18.27
CA ALA A 338 30.51 -4.03 -19.64
C ALA A 338 30.72 -2.90 -20.66
N ALA A 339 30.00 -1.78 -20.51
CA ALA A 339 30.20 -0.58 -21.35
C ALA A 339 31.59 0.03 -21.15
N ALA A 340 32.08 0.11 -19.91
CA ALA A 340 33.42 0.62 -19.60
C ALA A 340 34.54 -0.27 -20.17
N THR A 341 34.41 -1.60 -20.08
CA THR A 341 35.39 -2.51 -20.69
C THR A 341 35.34 -2.48 -22.21
N ALA A 342 34.15 -2.36 -22.83
CA ALA A 342 34.02 -2.13 -24.28
C ALA A 342 34.64 -0.79 -24.72
N GLN A 343 34.44 0.29 -23.95
CA GLN A 343 35.06 1.60 -24.23
C GLN A 343 36.59 1.55 -24.11
N GLN A 344 37.12 0.84 -23.11
CA GLN A 344 38.56 0.60 -22.98
C GLN A 344 39.12 -0.22 -24.15
N GLN A 345 38.38 -1.23 -24.63
CA GLN A 345 38.76 -2.00 -25.82
C GLN A 345 38.76 -1.15 -27.09
N LEU A 346 37.77 -0.26 -27.27
CA LEU A 346 37.74 0.70 -28.37
C LEU A 346 38.93 1.67 -28.31
N GLN A 347 39.20 2.28 -27.16
CA GLN A 347 40.36 3.17 -26.98
C GLN A 347 41.70 2.46 -27.19
N ALA A 348 41.81 1.18 -26.78
CA ALA A 348 42.99 0.36 -27.04
C ALA A 348 43.13 0.02 -28.53
N ALA A 349 42.04 -0.26 -29.24
CA ALA A 349 42.03 -0.51 -30.68
C ALA A 349 42.34 0.75 -31.49
N GLU A 350 41.79 1.91 -31.11
CA GLU A 350 42.12 3.23 -31.68
C GLU A 350 43.59 3.56 -31.45
N GLY A 351 44.11 3.36 -30.24
CA GLY A 351 45.52 3.55 -29.91
C GLY A 351 46.45 2.59 -30.67
N ALA A 352 46.05 1.34 -30.87
CA ALA A 352 46.78 0.38 -31.69
C ALA A 352 46.75 0.75 -33.19
N ALA A 353 45.61 1.19 -33.71
CA ALA A 353 45.47 1.66 -35.08
C ALA A 353 46.26 2.96 -35.35
N ALA A 354 46.30 3.87 -34.37
CA ALA A 354 47.12 5.08 -34.44
C ALA A 354 48.62 4.77 -34.45
N ARG A 355 49.07 3.80 -33.63
CA ARG A 355 50.46 3.30 -33.68
C ARG A 355 50.77 2.65 -35.02
N ALA A 356 49.92 1.74 -35.50
CA ALA A 356 50.11 1.08 -36.79
C ALA A 356 50.16 2.07 -37.97
N LYS A 357 49.38 3.17 -37.93
CA LYS A 357 49.49 4.28 -38.89
C LYS A 357 50.83 5.02 -38.77
N ALA A 358 51.25 5.38 -37.56
CA ALA A 358 52.53 6.05 -37.35
C ALA A 358 53.74 5.18 -37.76
N ASP A 359 53.68 3.87 -37.52
CA ASP A 359 54.68 2.89 -37.96
C ASP A 359 54.68 2.72 -39.49
N ALA A 360 53.50 2.74 -40.13
CA ALA A 360 53.37 2.74 -41.59
C ALA A 360 53.93 4.02 -42.22
N GLU A 361 53.56 5.21 -41.72
CA GLU A 361 54.13 6.49 -42.15
C GLU A 361 55.64 6.55 -41.93
N ALA A 362 56.15 6.01 -40.81
CA ALA A 362 57.59 5.89 -40.58
C ALA A 362 58.26 4.92 -41.57
N GLY A 363 57.56 3.85 -41.98
CA GLY A 363 57.97 2.95 -43.05
C GLY A 363 58.04 3.67 -44.40
N GLU A 364 56.99 4.39 -44.80
CA GLU A 364 56.94 5.18 -46.04
C GLU A 364 58.05 6.23 -46.08
N ARG A 365 58.26 6.99 -44.99
CA ARG A 365 59.36 7.97 -44.89
C ARG A 365 60.74 7.32 -45.03
N ARG A 366 60.94 6.11 -44.50
CA ARG A 366 62.18 5.33 -44.70
C ARG A 366 62.34 4.86 -46.15
N LEU A 367 61.25 4.44 -46.81
CA LEU A 367 61.27 4.04 -48.22
C LEU A 367 61.56 5.22 -49.15
N VAL A 368 60.93 6.38 -48.92
CA VAL A 368 61.23 7.62 -49.66
C VAL A 368 62.69 8.04 -49.48
N ALA A 369 63.19 8.09 -48.24
CA ALA A 369 64.59 8.42 -47.99
C ALA A 369 65.58 7.40 -48.60
N ALA A 370 65.21 6.11 -48.68
CA ALA A 370 66.02 5.10 -49.36
C ALA A 370 66.01 5.27 -50.89
N LEU A 371 64.88 5.64 -51.49
CA LEU A 371 64.76 5.97 -52.91
C LEU A 371 65.53 7.24 -53.27
N GLU A 372 65.47 8.28 -52.45
CA GLU A 372 66.28 9.49 -52.60
C GLU A 372 67.78 9.17 -52.53
N GLN A 373 68.22 8.32 -51.58
CA GLN A 373 69.61 7.86 -51.51
C GLN A 373 70.02 7.01 -52.71
N ALA A 374 69.11 6.20 -53.27
CA ALA A 374 69.38 5.45 -54.51
C ALA A 374 69.56 6.40 -55.71
N GLN A 375 68.63 7.34 -55.90
CA GLN A 375 68.72 8.38 -56.95
C GLN A 375 69.97 9.26 -56.80
N GLN A 376 70.38 9.60 -55.57
CA GLN A 376 71.63 10.33 -55.32
C GLN A 376 72.87 9.50 -55.69
N ARG A 377 72.87 8.18 -55.44
CA ARG A 377 73.96 7.28 -55.88
C ARG A 377 74.01 7.13 -57.39
N GLU A 378 72.86 6.98 -58.05
CA GLU A 378 72.76 6.93 -59.52
C GLU A 378 73.22 8.25 -60.16
N ALA A 379 72.77 9.40 -59.63
CA ALA A 379 73.22 10.71 -60.08
C ALA A 379 74.72 10.95 -59.84
N ALA A 380 75.28 10.42 -58.75
CA ALA A 380 76.72 10.46 -58.49
C ALA A 380 77.50 9.56 -59.48
N ALA A 381 77.01 8.35 -59.77
CA ALA A 381 77.59 7.45 -60.76
C ALA A 381 77.57 8.06 -62.18
N MET A 382 76.44 8.65 -62.59
CA MET A 382 76.33 9.35 -63.88
C MET A 382 77.28 10.55 -63.99
N ARG A 383 77.50 11.29 -62.89
CA ARG A 383 78.50 12.39 -62.85
C ARG A 383 79.94 11.85 -62.95
N ALA A 384 80.25 10.75 -62.26
CA ALA A 384 81.55 10.10 -62.35
C ALA A 384 81.84 9.55 -63.75
N GLN A 385 80.84 8.95 -64.40
CA GLN A 385 80.95 8.46 -65.78
C GLN A 385 81.14 9.61 -66.78
N ALA A 386 80.37 10.71 -66.65
CA ALA A 386 80.55 11.90 -67.49
C ALA A 386 81.92 12.57 -67.31
N ALA A 387 82.51 12.50 -66.10
CA ALA A 387 83.88 12.95 -65.85
C ALA A 387 84.92 12.04 -66.54
N ALA A 388 84.75 10.71 -66.44
CA ALA A 388 85.62 9.75 -67.14
C ALA A 388 85.57 9.92 -68.67
N ASP A 389 84.37 10.10 -69.25
CA ASP A 389 84.21 10.38 -70.68
C ASP A 389 84.91 11.69 -71.11
N ALA A 390 84.93 12.71 -70.24
CA ALA A 390 85.65 13.96 -70.49
C ALA A 390 87.18 13.75 -70.45
N GLU A 391 87.70 12.92 -69.55
CA GLU A 391 89.12 12.56 -69.52
C GLU A 391 89.53 11.72 -70.74
N VAL A 392 88.73 10.75 -71.17
CA VAL A 392 88.97 9.98 -72.40
C VAL A 392 89.06 10.89 -73.63
N ARG A 393 88.17 11.89 -73.74
CA ARG A 393 88.22 12.92 -74.81
C ARG A 393 89.46 13.80 -74.72
N ARG A 394 89.94 14.10 -73.51
CA ARG A 394 91.18 14.87 -73.30
C ARG A 394 92.42 14.06 -73.69
N VAL A 395 92.45 12.76 -73.39
CA VAL A 395 93.53 11.84 -73.79
C VAL A 395 93.59 11.69 -75.31
N SER A 396 92.45 11.51 -75.99
CA SER A 396 92.45 11.37 -77.46
C SER A 396 92.85 12.68 -78.19
N GLN A 397 92.48 13.85 -77.65
CA GLN A 397 92.98 15.14 -78.15
C GLN A 397 94.50 15.27 -78.00
N LEU A 398 95.07 14.88 -76.85
CA LEU A 398 96.53 14.89 -76.64
C LEU A 398 97.26 13.89 -77.55
N GLN A 399 96.67 12.72 -77.83
CA GLN A 399 97.21 11.74 -78.79
C GLN A 399 97.23 12.30 -80.22
N ALA A 400 96.17 13.01 -80.65
CA ALA A 400 96.14 13.66 -81.96
C ALA A 400 97.18 14.78 -82.08
N GLN A 401 97.38 15.58 -81.02
CA GLN A 401 98.42 16.61 -80.98
C GLN A 401 99.84 16.01 -81.04
N LEU A 402 100.06 14.87 -80.36
CA LEU A 402 101.35 14.16 -80.42
C LEU A 402 101.64 13.61 -81.84
N ALA A 403 100.62 13.10 -82.53
CA ALA A 403 100.77 12.61 -83.91
C ALA A 403 101.18 13.73 -84.88
N ALA A 404 100.48 14.89 -84.84
CA ALA A 404 100.82 16.04 -85.68
C ALA A 404 102.26 16.54 -85.45
N ALA A 405 102.69 16.65 -84.19
CA ALA A 405 104.05 17.08 -83.86
C ALA A 405 105.14 16.10 -84.35
N LEU A 406 104.82 14.81 -84.49
CA LEU A 406 105.74 13.81 -85.06
C LEU A 406 105.81 13.90 -86.60
N GLU A 407 104.71 14.22 -87.28
CA GLU A 407 104.71 14.48 -88.73
C GLU A 407 105.50 15.76 -89.08
N GLU A 408 105.32 16.84 -88.31
CA GLU A 408 106.13 18.07 -88.44
C GLU A 408 107.63 17.81 -88.22
N GLN A 409 107.99 17.02 -87.21
CA GLN A 409 109.38 16.61 -86.97
C GLN A 409 109.94 15.74 -88.14
N GLY A 410 109.08 14.94 -88.78
CA GLY A 410 109.43 14.19 -89.98
C GLY A 410 109.74 15.09 -91.17
N ALA A 411 108.87 16.05 -91.47
CA ALA A 411 109.04 17.01 -92.57
C ALA A 411 110.31 17.86 -92.41
N LEU A 412 110.56 18.39 -91.20
CA LEU A 412 111.76 19.19 -90.90
C LEU A 412 113.06 18.40 -91.07
N ARG A 413 113.08 17.10 -90.73
CA ARG A 413 114.24 16.23 -90.97
C ARG A 413 114.52 16.02 -92.45
N GLN A 414 113.49 15.88 -93.29
CA GLN A 414 113.66 15.72 -94.74
C GLN A 414 114.21 17.01 -95.39
N GLN A 415 113.68 18.18 -95.03
CA GLN A 415 114.18 19.47 -95.50
C GLN A 415 115.65 19.69 -95.12
N LEU A 416 116.03 19.37 -93.88
CA LEU A 416 117.40 19.54 -93.38
C LEU A 416 118.38 18.53 -93.99
N ALA A 417 117.92 17.37 -94.46
CA ALA A 417 118.73 16.43 -95.26
C ALA A 417 118.96 16.96 -96.69
N ALA A 418 117.91 17.45 -97.35
CA ALA A 418 118.01 18.03 -98.70
C ALA A 418 118.96 19.24 -98.75
N ALA A 419 118.86 20.16 -97.78
CA ALA A 419 119.75 21.31 -97.68
C ALA A 419 121.23 20.92 -97.51
N LYS A 420 121.53 19.87 -96.73
CA LYS A 420 122.90 19.35 -96.56
C LYS A 420 123.45 18.71 -97.83
N ALA A 421 122.62 18.01 -98.60
CA ALA A 421 123.05 17.42 -99.88
C ALA A 421 123.40 18.50 -100.92
N GLY A 422 122.57 19.54 -101.05
CA GLY A 422 122.84 20.66 -101.96
C GLY A 422 124.18 21.36 -101.68
N HIS A 423 124.41 21.74 -100.43
CA HIS A 423 125.64 22.48 -100.07
C HIS A 423 126.93 21.65 -100.22
N GLN A 424 126.84 20.32 -100.12
CA GLN A 424 127.98 19.43 -100.41
C GLN A 424 128.29 19.34 -101.92
N ALA A 425 127.29 19.44 -102.80
CA ALA A 425 127.51 19.49 -104.25
C ALA A 425 128.21 20.79 -104.67
N GLU A 426 127.76 21.94 -104.18
CA GLU A 426 128.38 23.26 -104.42
C GLU A 426 129.88 23.26 -104.02
N GLN A 427 130.20 22.71 -102.84
CA GLN A 427 131.59 22.59 -102.40
C GLN A 427 132.42 21.67 -103.32
N ALA A 428 131.85 20.61 -103.87
CA ALA A 428 132.56 19.70 -104.78
C ALA A 428 132.90 20.37 -106.12
N GLU A 429 131.99 21.16 -106.70
CA GLU A 429 132.22 21.89 -107.95
C GLU A 429 133.32 22.95 -107.80
N LEU A 430 133.30 23.74 -106.72
CA LEU A 430 134.31 24.76 -106.47
C LEU A 430 135.73 24.17 -106.35
N HIS A 431 135.90 23.02 -105.68
CA HIS A 431 137.20 22.35 -105.61
C HIS A 431 137.67 21.83 -106.98
N GLN A 432 136.76 21.39 -107.86
CA GLN A 432 137.11 20.99 -109.24
C GLN A 432 137.58 22.18 -110.09
N GLN A 433 136.93 23.34 -109.97
CA GLN A 433 137.31 24.55 -110.71
C GLN A 433 138.70 25.06 -110.31
N VAL A 434 139.01 25.10 -109.00
CA VAL A 434 140.36 25.47 -108.51
C VAL A 434 141.42 24.48 -109.02
N ALA A 435 141.13 23.17 -108.99
CA ALA A 435 142.06 22.15 -109.51
C ALA A 435 142.28 22.23 -111.02
N ALA A 436 141.30 22.70 -111.80
CA ALA A 436 141.46 22.94 -113.24
C ALA A 436 142.42 24.12 -113.51
N LEU A 437 142.21 25.26 -112.85
CA LEU A 437 143.03 26.47 -113.03
C LEU A 437 144.50 26.24 -112.64
N GLN A 438 144.76 25.45 -111.58
CA GLN A 438 146.14 25.09 -111.20
C GLN A 438 146.86 24.28 -112.29
N ARG A 439 146.15 23.41 -113.02
CA ARG A 439 146.72 22.64 -114.15
C ARG A 439 147.08 23.57 -115.33
N GLU A 440 146.22 24.53 -115.66
CA GLU A 440 146.52 25.51 -116.70
C GLU A 440 147.70 26.43 -116.33
N GLN A 441 147.77 26.89 -115.07
CA GLN A 441 148.88 27.70 -114.58
C GLN A 441 150.22 26.95 -114.66
N GLY A 442 150.23 25.64 -114.41
CA GLY A 442 151.39 24.77 -114.64
C GLY A 442 151.77 24.67 -116.12
N ARG A 443 150.79 24.46 -117.01
CA ARG A 443 150.98 24.33 -118.46
C ARG A 443 151.57 25.61 -119.07
N LEU A 444 151.10 26.79 -118.66
CA LEU A 444 151.61 28.08 -119.11
C LEU A 444 153.03 28.37 -118.62
N ARG A 445 153.36 27.99 -117.38
CA ARG A 445 154.74 28.10 -116.85
C ARG A 445 155.73 27.21 -117.62
N GLN A 446 155.31 26.02 -118.03
CA GLN A 446 156.15 25.12 -118.84
C GLN A 446 156.33 25.64 -120.28
N ALA A 447 155.28 26.18 -120.90
CA ALA A 447 155.38 26.81 -122.22
C ALA A 447 156.35 28.01 -122.24
N ALA A 448 156.29 28.87 -121.22
CA ALA A 448 157.15 30.06 -121.10
C ALA A 448 158.65 29.74 -120.88
N ALA A 449 159.00 28.52 -120.48
CA ALA A 449 160.39 28.09 -120.26
C ALA A 449 161.05 27.46 -121.49
N ALA A 450 160.28 27.15 -122.55
CA ALA A 450 160.72 26.32 -123.67
C ALA A 450 161.07 27.10 -124.96
N THR A 451 161.05 28.43 -124.94
CA THR A 451 161.26 29.26 -126.14
C THR A 451 162.49 30.18 -125.98
N PRO A 452 163.59 29.95 -126.72
CA PRO A 452 164.76 30.84 -126.66
C PRO A 452 164.46 32.20 -127.31
N PRO A 453 164.96 33.32 -126.73
CA PRO A 453 164.54 34.67 -127.13
C PRO A 453 165.31 35.17 -128.37
N ALA A 454 164.72 34.96 -129.56
CA ALA A 454 165.21 35.55 -130.81
C ALA A 454 164.10 36.09 -131.75
N CYS A 455 162.91 35.50 -131.72
CA CYS A 455 161.81 35.81 -132.66
C CYS A 455 160.45 35.95 -131.94
N LEU A 456 160.32 36.91 -131.03
CA LEU A 456 159.03 37.29 -130.43
C LEU A 456 158.88 38.82 -130.46
N SER A 457 157.74 39.31 -130.93
CA SER A 457 157.47 40.75 -130.96
C SER A 457 157.13 41.29 -129.57
N ALA A 458 157.38 42.58 -129.35
CA ALA A 458 157.09 43.24 -128.07
C ALA A 458 155.60 43.17 -127.69
N GLU A 459 154.70 43.12 -128.68
CA GLU A 459 153.27 42.96 -128.45
C GLU A 459 152.90 41.59 -127.90
N GLU A 460 153.52 40.51 -128.39
CA GLU A 460 153.21 39.14 -127.97
C GLU A 460 153.64 38.88 -126.52
N ALA A 461 154.82 39.38 -126.15
CA ALA A 461 155.29 39.36 -124.76
C ALA A 461 154.36 40.16 -123.83
N GLY A 462 153.88 41.33 -124.27
CA GLY A 462 152.90 42.13 -123.52
C GLY A 462 151.55 41.43 -123.34
N ARG A 463 151.02 40.83 -124.41
CA ARG A 463 149.75 40.06 -124.38
C ARG A 463 149.86 38.85 -123.45
N LEU A 464 150.98 38.12 -123.46
CA LEU A 464 151.21 36.99 -122.55
C LEU A 464 151.33 37.42 -121.08
N GLN A 465 152.08 38.49 -120.76
CA GLN A 465 152.12 38.99 -119.37
C GLN A 465 150.75 39.49 -118.90
N ALA A 466 149.96 40.14 -119.76
CA ALA A 466 148.60 40.57 -119.42
C ALA A 466 147.68 39.37 -119.16
N ALA A 467 147.76 38.30 -119.95
CA ALA A 467 146.99 37.07 -119.74
C ALA A 467 147.37 36.37 -118.43
N VAL A 468 148.66 36.22 -118.14
CA VAL A 468 149.15 35.61 -116.89
C VAL A 468 148.71 36.43 -115.67
N ARG A 469 148.78 37.77 -115.70
CA ARG A 469 148.31 38.62 -114.59
C ARG A 469 146.81 38.48 -114.34
N ARG A 470 145.98 38.37 -115.40
CA ARG A 470 144.54 38.11 -115.27
C ARG A 470 144.24 36.73 -114.66
N LEU A 471 144.99 35.70 -115.07
CA LEU A 471 144.82 34.35 -114.51
C LEU A 471 145.27 34.23 -113.05
N VAL A 472 146.32 34.95 -112.64
CA VAL A 472 146.73 35.03 -111.23
C VAL A 472 145.65 35.74 -110.41
N ALA A 473 145.21 36.93 -110.82
CA ALA A 473 144.15 37.66 -110.11
C ALA A 473 142.85 36.84 -109.97
N ARG A 474 142.45 36.11 -111.01
CA ARG A 474 141.25 35.25 -110.96
C ARG A 474 141.43 34.01 -110.07
N ALA A 475 142.65 33.50 -109.91
CA ALA A 475 142.93 32.43 -108.95
C ALA A 475 142.85 32.95 -107.50
N ASP A 476 143.37 34.15 -107.24
CA ASP A 476 143.33 34.79 -105.92
C ASP A 476 141.89 35.14 -105.50
N GLU A 477 141.04 35.62 -106.43
CA GLU A 477 139.59 35.83 -106.22
C GLU A 477 138.89 34.55 -105.77
N LEU A 478 139.04 33.45 -106.52
CA LEU A 478 138.39 32.17 -106.20
C LEU A 478 138.91 31.57 -104.89
N GLN A 479 140.18 31.78 -104.54
CA GLN A 479 140.73 31.31 -103.28
C GLN A 479 140.14 32.10 -102.09
N ALA A 480 139.87 33.40 -102.25
CA ALA A 480 139.15 34.20 -101.27
C ALA A 480 137.67 33.77 -101.12
N GLU A 481 136.99 33.39 -102.20
CA GLU A 481 135.61 32.86 -102.15
C GLU A 481 135.53 31.50 -101.42
N VAL A 482 136.51 30.62 -101.61
CA VAL A 482 136.63 29.35 -100.85
C VAL A 482 136.86 29.60 -99.37
N GLU A 483 137.72 30.55 -98.99
CA GLU A 483 137.88 30.94 -97.57
C GLU A 483 136.61 31.57 -96.97
N ALA A 484 135.95 32.46 -97.70
CA ALA A 484 134.69 33.07 -97.27
C ALA A 484 133.59 32.01 -97.05
N SER A 485 133.58 30.95 -97.87
CA SER A 485 132.66 29.82 -97.73
C SER A 485 132.96 28.98 -96.49
N ARG A 486 134.24 28.66 -96.22
CA ARG A 486 134.66 27.96 -94.99
C ARG A 486 134.29 28.73 -93.72
N ARG A 487 134.40 30.06 -93.72
CA ARG A 487 134.00 30.92 -92.58
C ARG A 487 132.48 30.87 -92.33
N ARG A 488 131.65 30.85 -93.38
CA ARG A 488 130.19 30.66 -93.25
C ARG A 488 129.85 29.29 -92.66
N GLU A 489 130.52 28.23 -93.11
CA GLU A 489 130.30 26.87 -92.62
C GLU A 489 130.67 26.73 -91.12
N GLN A 490 131.75 27.38 -90.68
CA GLN A 490 132.14 27.42 -89.26
C GLN A 490 131.10 28.12 -88.39
N LEU A 491 130.57 29.28 -88.82
CA LEU A 491 129.48 29.98 -88.12
C LEU A 491 128.20 29.13 -88.04
N TRP A 492 127.84 28.44 -89.12
CA TRP A 492 126.66 27.57 -89.14
C TRP A 492 126.82 26.41 -88.14
N LYS A 493 128.00 25.78 -88.10
CA LYS A 493 128.34 24.73 -87.12
C LYS A 493 128.31 25.21 -85.68
N SER A 494 128.77 26.44 -85.38
CA SER A 494 128.69 26.97 -84.01
C SER A 494 127.24 27.22 -83.58
N SER A 495 126.41 27.83 -84.44
CA SER A 495 124.99 28.09 -84.14
C SER A 495 124.16 26.80 -83.93
N ALA A 496 124.46 25.74 -84.68
CA ALA A 496 123.81 24.43 -84.49
C ALA A 496 124.09 23.83 -83.10
N ALA A 497 125.33 23.94 -82.62
CA ALA A 497 125.73 23.42 -81.31
C ALA A 497 125.14 24.19 -80.12
N GLU A 498 124.75 25.45 -80.29
CA GLU A 498 124.04 26.23 -79.27
C GLU A 498 122.56 25.86 -79.18
N ALA A 499 121.89 25.60 -80.31
CA ALA A 499 120.50 25.14 -80.33
C ALA A 499 120.32 23.80 -79.59
N GLU A 500 121.26 22.86 -79.77
CA GLU A 500 121.23 21.54 -79.12
C GLU A 500 121.41 21.62 -77.59
N LYS A 501 122.19 22.61 -77.11
CA LYS A 501 122.33 22.92 -75.66
C LYS A 501 121.06 23.53 -75.05
N LEU A 502 120.21 24.19 -75.84
CA LEU A 502 118.95 24.74 -75.35
C LEU A 502 117.87 23.65 -75.24
N LEU A 503 117.74 22.79 -76.26
CA LEU A 503 116.77 21.69 -76.27
C LEU A 503 116.99 20.70 -75.12
N SER A 504 118.24 20.32 -74.86
CA SER A 504 118.61 19.43 -73.75
C SER A 504 118.29 20.00 -72.36
N LYS A 505 118.12 21.32 -72.21
CA LYS A 505 117.85 21.98 -70.94
C LYS A 505 116.37 22.02 -70.54
N VAL A 506 115.45 21.82 -71.49
CA VAL A 506 113.99 21.91 -71.26
C VAL A 506 113.42 20.62 -70.66
N GLY A 507 114.02 19.45 -70.95
CA GLY A 507 113.47 18.14 -70.57
C GLY A 507 113.43 17.81 -69.07
N PHE A 508 114.06 18.60 -68.20
CA PHE A 508 114.29 18.24 -66.80
C PHE A 508 113.26 18.80 -65.79
N ALA A 509 112.30 19.62 -66.24
CA ALA A 509 111.40 20.37 -65.34
C ALA A 509 110.03 19.71 -65.08
N GLY A 510 109.77 18.52 -65.64
CA GLY A 510 108.40 17.99 -65.82
C GLY A 510 107.85 17.01 -64.77
N GLN A 511 108.55 16.72 -63.67
CA GLN A 511 108.13 15.68 -62.71
C GLN A 511 107.94 16.22 -61.28
N GLY A 512 106.70 16.47 -60.87
CA GLY A 512 106.36 16.83 -59.50
C GLY A 512 104.86 17.01 -59.22
N HIS A 513 104.38 16.32 -58.17
CA HIS A 513 103.08 16.48 -57.49
C HIS A 513 101.81 15.88 -58.12
N SER A 514 101.48 14.65 -57.69
CA SER A 514 100.09 14.18 -57.54
C SER A 514 100.00 13.10 -56.45
N SER A 515 99.63 13.45 -55.22
CA SER A 515 99.23 12.48 -54.19
C SER A 515 98.30 13.12 -53.17
N ILE A 516 97.03 12.74 -53.23
CA ILE A 516 96.01 13.04 -52.23
C ILE A 516 95.43 11.69 -51.79
N ARG A 517 95.30 11.48 -50.48
CA ARG A 517 94.65 10.29 -49.91
C ARG A 517 93.16 10.56 -49.65
N PRO A 518 92.32 9.51 -49.61
CA PRO A 518 90.90 9.62 -49.26
C PRO A 518 90.71 10.00 -47.78
#